data_AF-A0A0F8UAF7-F1
#
_entry.id   AF-A0A0F8UAF7-F1
#
_cell.length_a   1.000
_cell.length_b   1.000
_cell.length_c   1.000
_cell.angle_alpha   90.00
_cell.angle_beta   90.00
_cell.angle_gamma   90.00
#
_symmetry.space_group_name_H-M   'P 1'
#
loop_
_entity.id
_entity.type
_entity.pdbx_description
1 polymer ?
#
loop_
_entity_poly.entity_id
_entity_poly.type
_entity_poly.pdbx_seq_one_letter_code
_entity_poly.pdbx_strand_id
1 'polypeptide(L)'
;MQTGNTVFIALGASGQPAYPAYLWAKSLIALSVFITGNILFIRVSRALGARRRCTLILSFTVQSAALLAAALLVQFRVVSPRPEDPRAPIQWMQVLPISLLSFQAAGQITTSRILEFDELPTVVLTTLLCDLLVDPDLAAAWKANPRRNRRAGGFLALFLGAMTAGGLSKVTEMAASLWLAMGVKVLITVSWFVWKAEQRRKGPGLGDV
;
A
#
# COMPACT_ATOMS: atom_id res chain seq x y z
N MET A 1 -0.78 6.60 4.54
CA MET A 1 0.69 6.68 4.43
C MET A 1 1.29 6.55 5.81
N GLN A 2 2.42 5.86 5.99
CA GLN A 2 3.00 5.65 7.33
C GLN A 2 3.86 6.83 7.81
N THR A 3 4.46 7.61 6.90
CA THR A 3 5.23 8.81 7.28
C THR A 3 4.39 9.80 8.09
N GLY A 4 3.14 10.04 7.67
CA GLY A 4 2.21 10.88 8.43
C GLY A 4 1.87 10.29 9.79
N ASN A 5 1.66 8.97 9.89
CA ASN A 5 1.39 8.30 11.16
C ASN A 5 2.56 8.47 12.14
N THR A 6 3.81 8.33 11.69
CA THR A 6 5.00 8.56 12.52
C THR A 6 5.08 10.00 13.03
N VAL A 7 4.77 10.98 12.17
CA VAL A 7 4.73 12.41 12.57
C VAL A 7 3.65 12.66 13.62
N PHE A 8 2.44 12.11 13.47
CA PHE A 8 1.37 12.27 14.46
C PHE A 8 1.70 11.63 15.82
N ILE A 9 2.44 10.52 15.85
CA ILE A 9 2.94 9.94 17.09
C ILE A 9 3.94 10.88 17.77
N ALA A 10 4.88 11.44 17.00
CA ALA A 10 5.87 12.37 17.52
C ALA A 10 5.25 13.67 18.05
N LEU A 11 4.26 14.23 17.33
CA LEU A 11 3.49 15.39 17.80
C LEU A 11 2.67 15.05 19.07
N GLY A 12 2.16 13.82 19.17
CA GLY A 12 1.47 13.36 20.38
C GLY A 12 2.34 13.47 21.64
N ALA A 13 3.65 13.23 21.53
CA ALA A 13 4.58 13.36 22.64
C ALA A 13 4.75 14.83 23.11
N SER A 14 4.52 15.81 22.24
CA SER A 14 4.53 17.24 22.57
C SER A 14 3.14 17.79 22.92
N GLY A 15 2.12 16.92 23.03
CA GLY A 15 0.74 17.33 23.29
C GLY A 15 0.04 18.01 22.12
N GLN A 16 0.56 17.85 20.89
CA GLN A 16 -0.04 18.39 19.66
C GLN A 16 -0.54 17.28 18.73
N PRO A 17 -1.60 17.51 17.95
CA PRO A 17 -2.44 18.70 17.91
C PRO A 17 -3.47 18.74 19.06
N ALA A 18 -3.85 19.94 19.49
CA ALA A 18 -4.89 20.14 20.53
C ALA A 18 -6.25 19.53 20.11
N TYR A 19 -6.50 19.45 18.80
CA TYR A 19 -7.63 18.74 18.21
C TYR A 19 -7.20 18.12 16.87
N PRO A 20 -7.65 16.90 16.55
CA PRO A 20 -8.22 15.86 17.41
C PRO A 20 -7.21 15.25 18.42
N ALA A 21 -7.58 15.21 19.71
CA ALA A 21 -6.70 14.82 20.83
C ALA A 21 -6.12 13.39 20.81
N TYR A 22 -6.66 12.49 19.97
CA TYR A 22 -6.29 11.07 19.93
C TYR A 22 -5.79 10.56 18.56
N LEU A 23 -5.47 11.48 17.65
CA LEU A 23 -4.85 11.14 16.36
C LEU A 23 -3.54 10.36 16.53
N TRP A 24 -2.74 10.71 17.55
CA TRP A 24 -1.49 10.03 17.87
C TRP A 24 -1.73 8.55 18.21
N ALA A 25 -2.81 8.23 18.94
CA ALA A 25 -3.15 6.87 19.32
C ALA A 25 -3.60 6.02 18.12
N LYS A 26 -4.48 6.57 17.26
CA LYS A 26 -4.86 5.90 15.99
C LYS A 26 -3.63 5.65 15.11
N SER A 27 -2.74 6.63 15.03
CA SER A 27 -1.49 6.55 14.26
C SER A 27 -0.52 5.52 14.84
N LEU A 28 -0.42 5.43 16.17
CA LEU A 28 0.39 4.42 16.86
C LEU A 28 -0.10 3.01 16.55
N ILE A 29 -1.41 2.76 16.66
CA ILE A 29 -2.01 1.46 16.34
C ILE A 29 -1.75 1.10 14.86
N ALA A 30 -1.99 2.06 13.95
CA ALA A 30 -1.72 1.87 12.53
C ALA A 30 -0.26 1.48 12.26
N LEU A 31 0.69 2.18 12.90
CA LEU A 31 2.12 1.92 12.74
C LEU A 31 2.53 0.56 13.35
N SER A 32 2.04 0.22 14.55
CA SER A 32 2.32 -1.05 15.20
C SER A 32 1.79 -2.23 14.37
N VAL A 33 0.54 -2.16 13.89
CA VAL A 33 -0.05 -3.19 13.02
C VAL A 33 0.72 -3.30 11.71
N PHE A 34 1.15 -2.18 11.15
CA PHE A 34 1.98 -2.16 9.95
C PHE A 34 3.34 -2.84 10.17
N ILE A 35 4.04 -2.56 11.27
CA ILE A 35 5.33 -3.19 11.60
C ILE A 35 5.16 -4.70 11.82
N THR A 36 4.21 -5.10 12.67
CA THR A 36 3.93 -6.52 12.93
C THR A 36 3.50 -7.25 11.65
N GLY A 37 2.70 -6.60 10.79
CA GLY A 37 2.32 -7.11 9.49
C GLY A 37 3.54 -7.36 8.59
N ASN A 38 4.48 -6.42 8.50
CA ASN A 38 5.70 -6.60 7.71
C ASN A 38 6.51 -7.80 8.20
N ILE A 39 6.69 -7.94 9.52
CA ILE A 39 7.40 -9.09 10.10
C ILE A 39 6.71 -10.40 9.71
N LEU A 40 5.37 -10.47 9.83
CA LEU A 40 4.60 -11.65 9.46
C LEU A 40 4.75 -11.99 7.97
N PHE A 41 4.52 -11.02 7.08
CA PHE A 41 4.62 -11.23 5.64
C PHE A 41 6.04 -11.65 5.23
N ILE A 42 7.09 -11.07 5.82
CA ILE A 42 8.48 -11.47 5.57
C ILE A 42 8.73 -12.91 6.02
N ARG A 43 8.29 -13.28 7.23
CA ARG A 43 8.47 -14.63 7.80
C ARG A 43 7.75 -15.68 6.95
N VAL A 44 6.48 -15.45 6.64
CA VAL A 44 5.66 -16.35 5.81
C VAL A 44 6.25 -16.47 4.41
N SER A 45 6.66 -15.34 3.81
CA SER A 45 7.26 -15.36 2.47
C SER A 45 8.57 -16.11 2.42
N ARG A 46 9.42 -15.99 3.46
CA ARG A 46 10.66 -16.77 3.57
C ARG A 46 10.38 -18.27 3.77
N ALA A 47 9.41 -18.62 4.62
CA ALA A 47 9.06 -20.02 4.90
C ALA A 47 8.47 -20.74 3.68
N LEU A 48 7.59 -20.07 2.91
CA LEU A 48 6.95 -20.65 1.73
C LEU A 48 7.78 -20.52 0.45
N GLY A 49 8.91 -19.80 0.51
CA GLY A 49 9.72 -19.43 -0.64
C GLY A 49 9.24 -18.13 -1.28
N ALA A 50 10.08 -17.09 -1.19
CA ALA A 50 9.67 -15.71 -1.44
C ALA A 50 9.15 -15.46 -2.87
N ARG A 51 9.70 -16.15 -3.87
CA ARG A 51 9.31 -15.99 -5.28
C ARG A 51 8.36 -17.07 -5.82
N ARG A 52 7.85 -17.97 -4.96
CA ARG A 52 6.88 -18.95 -5.43
C ARG A 52 5.55 -18.27 -5.75
N ARG A 53 4.93 -18.65 -6.88
CA ARG A 53 3.63 -18.11 -7.30
C ARG A 53 2.57 -18.25 -6.20
N CYS A 54 2.53 -19.40 -5.53
CA CYS A 54 1.60 -19.66 -4.43
C CYS A 54 1.77 -18.67 -3.27
N THR A 55 3.01 -18.30 -2.93
CA THR A 55 3.31 -17.31 -1.88
C THR A 55 2.79 -15.92 -2.24
N LEU A 56 2.96 -15.51 -3.50
CA LEU A 56 2.46 -14.23 -4.01
C LEU A 56 0.93 -14.21 -4.04
N ILE A 57 0.30 -15.27 -4.56
CA ILE A 57 -1.16 -15.41 -4.60
C ILE A 57 -1.73 -15.38 -3.18
N LEU A 58 -1.14 -16.12 -2.24
CA LEU A 58 -1.58 -16.13 -0.83
C LEU A 58 -1.46 -14.73 -0.21
N SER A 59 -0.33 -14.04 -0.44
CA SER A 59 -0.13 -12.67 0.05
C SER A 59 -1.20 -11.72 -0.50
N PHE A 60 -1.43 -11.71 -1.81
CA PHE A 60 -2.45 -10.86 -2.42
C PHE A 60 -3.88 -11.23 -2.00
N THR A 61 -4.16 -12.52 -1.75
CA THR A 61 -5.45 -12.99 -1.24
C THR A 61 -5.72 -12.47 0.17
N VAL A 62 -4.77 -12.64 1.09
CA VAL A 62 -4.87 -12.14 2.48
C VAL A 62 -5.02 -10.62 2.49
N GLN A 63 -4.23 -9.92 1.68
CA GLN A 63 -4.33 -8.48 1.53
C GLN A 63 -5.69 -8.02 0.98
N SER A 64 -6.25 -8.74 0.01
CA SER A 64 -7.56 -8.43 -0.57
C SER A 64 -8.69 -8.72 0.41
N ALA A 65 -8.58 -9.81 1.19
CA ALA A 65 -9.53 -10.14 2.25
C ALA A 65 -9.56 -9.07 3.35
N ALA A 66 -8.39 -8.57 3.77
CA ALA A 66 -8.31 -7.47 4.74
C ALA A 66 -8.96 -6.18 4.21
N LEU A 67 -8.73 -5.84 2.94
CA LEU A 67 -9.35 -4.68 2.29
C LEU A 67 -10.87 -4.86 2.15
N LEU A 68 -11.34 -6.06 1.78
CA LEU A 68 -12.76 -6.38 1.71
C LEU A 68 -13.42 -6.26 3.08
N ALA A 69 -12.82 -6.81 4.13
CA ALA A 69 -13.33 -6.67 5.49
C ALA A 69 -13.44 -5.20 5.91
N ALA A 70 -12.44 -4.37 5.58
CA ALA A 70 -12.50 -2.93 5.83
C ALA A 70 -13.64 -2.25 5.05
N ALA A 71 -13.82 -2.59 3.77
CA ALA A 71 -14.91 -2.07 2.95
C ALA A 71 -16.30 -2.46 3.50
N LEU A 72 -16.47 -3.71 3.93
CA LEU A 72 -17.72 -4.21 4.52
C LEU A 72 -18.04 -3.50 5.84
N LEU A 73 -17.05 -3.27 6.71
CA LEU A 73 -17.24 -2.54 7.97
C LEU A 73 -17.76 -1.11 7.73
N VAL A 74 -17.29 -0.45 6.67
CA VAL A 74 -17.77 0.89 6.29
C VAL A 74 -19.14 0.80 5.61
N GLN A 75 -19.36 -0.18 4.74
CA GLN A 75 -20.61 -0.37 4.00
C GLN A 75 -21.79 -0.68 4.93
N PHE A 76 -21.59 -1.58 5.91
CA PHE A 76 -22.63 -1.96 6.87
C PHE A 76 -22.86 -0.90 7.96
N ARG A 77 -22.28 0.29 7.83
CA ARG A 77 -22.40 1.40 8.79
C ARG A 77 -21.97 1.04 10.22
N VAL A 78 -21.22 -0.05 10.40
CA VAL A 78 -20.57 -0.37 11.68
C VAL A 78 -19.63 0.76 12.06
N VAL A 79 -19.00 1.38 11.05
CA VAL A 79 -18.23 2.61 11.18
C VAL A 79 -18.96 3.74 10.45
N SER A 80 -19.05 4.92 11.06
CA SER A 80 -19.66 6.09 10.41
C SER A 80 -18.89 6.42 9.12
N PRO A 81 -19.56 6.50 7.95
CA PRO A 81 -18.90 6.84 6.68
C PRO A 81 -18.63 8.35 6.54
N ARG A 82 -19.03 9.15 7.53
CA ARG A 82 -18.78 10.60 7.54
C ARG A 82 -17.35 10.89 8.00
N PRO A 83 -16.68 11.91 7.43
CA PRO A 83 -15.44 12.44 7.97
C PRO A 83 -15.59 12.72 9.46
N GLU A 84 -14.60 12.34 10.26
CA GLU A 84 -14.63 12.53 11.71
C GLU A 84 -14.77 14.03 12.00
N ASP A 85 -15.88 14.41 12.65
CA ASP A 85 -16.01 15.76 13.18
C ASP A 85 -14.89 15.96 14.21
N PRO A 86 -14.02 16.97 14.08
CA PRO A 86 -12.91 17.18 15.01
C PRO A 86 -13.34 17.42 16.47
N ARG A 87 -14.63 17.68 16.67
CA ARG A 87 -15.29 17.94 17.96
C ARG A 87 -16.11 16.75 18.49
N ALA A 88 -16.27 15.69 17.71
CA ALA A 88 -17.04 14.51 18.12
C ALA A 88 -16.20 13.57 19.00
N PRO A 89 -16.82 12.83 19.94
CA PRO A 89 -16.14 11.80 20.71
C PRO A 89 -15.54 10.73 19.79
N ILE A 90 -14.39 10.19 20.22
CA ILE A 90 -13.56 9.27 19.42
C ILE A 90 -14.39 8.09 18.93
N GLN A 91 -14.43 7.90 17.61
CA GLN A 91 -14.98 6.69 17.04
C GLN A 91 -13.90 5.61 16.99
N TRP A 92 -13.69 4.93 18.12
CA TRP A 92 -12.76 3.79 18.23
C TRP A 92 -13.06 2.68 17.22
N MET A 93 -14.30 2.59 16.75
CA MET A 93 -14.70 1.67 15.67
C MET A 93 -13.91 1.89 14.36
N GLN A 94 -13.39 3.09 14.11
CA GLN A 94 -12.55 3.39 12.94
C GLN A 94 -11.15 2.76 13.02
N VAL A 95 -10.70 2.34 14.20
CA VAL A 95 -9.39 1.70 14.38
C VAL A 95 -9.33 0.34 13.67
N LEU A 96 -10.46 -0.36 13.60
CA LEU A 96 -10.59 -1.64 12.90
C LEU A 96 -10.23 -1.54 11.40
N PRO A 97 -10.93 -0.71 10.59
CA PRO A 97 -10.56 -0.55 9.18
C PRO A 97 -9.15 0.04 9.01
N ILE A 98 -8.70 0.96 9.88
CA ILE A 98 -7.33 1.50 9.83
C ILE A 98 -6.29 0.39 10.02
N SER A 99 -6.53 -0.54 10.95
CA SER A 99 -5.65 -1.67 11.23
C SER A 99 -5.62 -2.64 10.05
N LEU A 100 -6.79 -2.97 9.48
CA LEU A 100 -6.89 -3.83 8.30
C LEU A 100 -6.17 -3.23 7.09
N LEU A 101 -6.35 -1.92 6.83
CA LEU A 101 -5.67 -1.20 5.76
C LEU A 101 -4.15 -1.12 5.99
N SER A 102 -3.73 -0.89 7.24
CA SER A 102 -2.30 -0.87 7.61
C SER A 102 -1.64 -2.24 7.41
N PHE A 103 -2.31 -3.31 7.84
CA PHE A 103 -1.85 -4.68 7.63
C PHE A 103 -1.75 -5.02 6.14
N GLN A 104 -2.77 -4.64 5.37
CA GLN A 104 -2.80 -4.80 3.92
C GLN A 104 -1.67 -4.03 3.23
N ALA A 105 -1.35 -2.81 3.68
CA ALA A 105 -0.26 -2.00 3.13
C ALA A 105 1.11 -2.61 3.42
N ALA A 106 1.29 -3.24 4.58
CA ALA A 106 2.51 -3.97 4.93
C ALA A 106 2.80 -5.12 3.94
N GLY A 107 1.75 -5.85 3.55
CA GLY A 107 1.85 -6.90 2.53
C GLY A 107 2.29 -6.35 1.16
N GLN A 108 1.75 -5.21 0.73
CA GLN A 108 2.11 -4.60 -0.56
C GLN A 108 3.60 -4.24 -0.65
N ILE A 109 4.15 -3.65 0.42
CA ILE A 109 5.56 -3.28 0.46
C ILE A 109 6.45 -4.50 0.46
N THR A 110 6.12 -5.48 1.31
CA THR A 110 6.89 -6.72 1.39
C THR A 110 6.93 -7.41 0.02
N THR A 111 5.80 -7.47 -0.68
CA THR A 111 5.74 -8.02 -2.03
C THR A 111 6.55 -7.20 -3.05
N SER A 112 6.50 -5.87 -3.01
CA SER A 112 7.32 -5.01 -3.88
C SER A 112 8.82 -5.29 -3.71
N ARG A 113 9.27 -5.45 -2.46
CA ARG A 113 10.67 -5.78 -2.13
C ARG A 113 11.07 -7.19 -2.55
N ILE A 114 10.18 -8.17 -2.37
CA ILE A 114 10.42 -9.56 -2.80
C ILE A 114 10.59 -9.68 -4.33
N LEU A 115 9.85 -8.85 -5.08
CA LEU A 115 9.89 -8.77 -6.53
C LEU A 115 11.01 -7.86 -7.07
N GLU A 116 11.89 -7.34 -6.20
CA GLU A 116 13.01 -6.45 -6.56
C GLU A 116 12.57 -5.13 -7.24
N PHE A 117 11.32 -4.72 -7.05
CA PHE A 117 10.84 -3.39 -7.43
C PHE A 117 11.14 -2.40 -6.30
N ASP A 118 12.43 -2.20 -6.02
CA ASP A 118 12.90 -1.35 -4.91
C ASP A 118 12.65 0.14 -5.13
N GLU A 119 12.43 0.48 -6.38
CA GLU A 119 12.21 1.81 -6.94
C GLU A 119 10.76 2.30 -6.81
N LEU A 120 9.85 1.52 -6.20
CA LEU A 120 8.48 1.94 -5.89
C LEU A 120 8.24 1.95 -4.37
N PRO A 121 8.84 2.89 -3.60
CA PRO A 121 8.49 3.05 -2.19
C PRO A 121 7.04 3.53 -2.06
N THR A 122 6.15 2.65 -1.63
CA THR A 122 4.74 2.99 -1.35
C THR A 122 4.55 3.68 0.02
N VAL A 123 5.63 3.81 0.80
CA VAL A 123 5.62 4.46 2.13
C VAL A 123 5.94 5.94 2.05
N VAL A 124 6.91 6.31 1.23
CA VAL A 124 7.44 7.68 1.11
C VAL A 124 7.37 8.10 -0.36
N LEU A 125 6.23 8.68 -0.76
CA LEU A 125 6.03 9.07 -2.16
C LEU A 125 6.96 10.21 -2.59
N THR A 126 7.42 11.04 -1.66
CA THR A 126 8.32 12.15 -1.96
C THR A 126 9.69 11.66 -2.40
N THR A 127 10.21 10.55 -1.87
CA THR A 127 11.48 10.00 -2.34
C THR A 127 11.38 9.54 -3.78
N LEU A 128 10.24 8.96 -4.18
CA LEU A 128 9.96 8.64 -5.59
C LEU A 128 10.04 9.86 -6.52
N LEU A 129 9.48 10.99 -6.07
CA LEU A 129 9.49 12.23 -6.83
C LEU A 129 10.91 12.80 -6.92
N CYS A 130 11.64 12.86 -5.81
CA CYS A 130 13.03 13.30 -5.79
C CYS A 130 13.92 12.40 -6.67
N ASP A 131 13.77 11.07 -6.55
CA ASP A 131 14.50 10.08 -7.34
C ASP A 131 14.17 10.16 -8.84
N LEU A 132 12.99 10.65 -9.19
CA LEU A 132 12.61 10.93 -10.59
C LEU A 132 13.24 12.24 -11.09
N LEU A 133 13.25 13.30 -10.27
CA LEU A 133 13.78 14.60 -10.65
C LEU A 133 15.30 14.63 -10.77
N VAL A 134 16.00 13.82 -9.97
CA VAL A 134 17.48 13.71 -9.98
C VAL A 134 17.97 12.70 -11.04
N ASP A 135 17.07 11.97 -11.71
CA ASP A 135 17.44 10.97 -12.72
C ASP A 135 18.17 11.65 -13.90
N PRO A 136 19.45 11.32 -14.15
CA PRO A 136 20.23 11.96 -15.23
C PRO A 136 19.67 11.65 -16.63
N ASP A 137 18.89 10.57 -16.77
CA ASP A 137 18.27 10.14 -18.02
C ASP A 137 16.79 10.54 -18.10
N LEU A 138 16.37 11.61 -17.40
CA LEU A 138 14.98 12.06 -17.37
C LEU A 138 14.43 12.40 -18.77
N ALA A 139 15.29 12.93 -19.65
CA ALA A 139 14.98 13.27 -21.04
C ALA A 139 15.32 12.14 -22.05
N ALA A 140 15.86 11.01 -21.60
CA ALA A 140 16.22 9.91 -22.48
C ALA A 140 14.97 9.25 -23.09
N ALA A 141 15.15 8.61 -24.26
CA ALA A 141 14.08 7.94 -24.98
C ALA A 141 13.35 6.91 -24.09
N TRP A 142 12.03 6.77 -24.28
CA TRP A 142 11.14 5.98 -23.42
C TRP A 142 11.58 4.52 -23.18
N LYS A 143 12.35 3.92 -24.09
CA LYS A 143 12.86 2.55 -23.96
C LYS A 143 14.19 2.43 -23.21
N ALA A 144 14.92 3.53 -23.02
CA ALA A 144 16.27 3.52 -22.44
C ALA A 144 16.24 3.33 -20.91
N ASN A 145 15.26 3.92 -20.23
CA ASN A 145 15.18 3.89 -18.77
C ASN A 145 13.82 3.36 -18.28
N PRO A 146 13.64 2.01 -18.21
CA PRO A 146 12.41 1.41 -17.71
C PRO A 146 12.21 1.63 -16.20
N ARG A 147 13.25 2.05 -15.47
CA ARG A 147 13.19 2.41 -14.04
C ARG A 147 12.48 3.75 -13.84
N ARG A 148 12.87 4.76 -14.61
CA ARG A 148 12.19 6.07 -14.68
C ARG A 148 10.70 5.92 -14.99
N ASN A 149 10.34 5.12 -16.01
CA ASN A 149 8.94 4.94 -16.40
C ASN A 149 8.10 4.32 -15.27
N ARG A 150 8.69 3.40 -14.49
CA ARG A 150 8.05 2.82 -13.30
C ARG A 150 7.85 3.86 -12.21
N ARG A 151 8.85 4.70 -11.92
CA ARG A 151 8.77 5.77 -10.92
C ARG A 151 7.71 6.82 -11.29
N ALA A 152 7.76 7.31 -12.53
CA ALA A 152 6.79 8.27 -13.05
C ALA A 152 5.37 7.69 -13.08
N GLY A 153 5.22 6.45 -13.57
CA GLY A 153 3.93 5.74 -13.58
C GLY A 153 3.40 5.50 -12.17
N GLY A 154 4.25 5.12 -11.22
CA GLY A 154 3.89 4.93 -9.82
C GLY A 154 3.42 6.22 -9.16
N PHE A 155 4.11 7.33 -9.40
CA PHE A 155 3.70 8.65 -8.91
C PHE A 155 2.35 9.08 -9.49
N LEU A 156 2.19 9.00 -10.82
CA LEU A 156 0.94 9.37 -11.49
C LEU A 156 -0.23 8.48 -11.06
N ALA A 157 -0.02 7.17 -10.94
CA ALA A 157 -1.05 6.24 -10.47
C ALA A 157 -1.50 6.55 -9.03
N LEU A 158 -0.56 6.88 -8.14
CA LEU A 158 -0.89 7.28 -6.77
C LEU A 158 -1.61 8.63 -6.73
N PHE A 159 -1.17 9.60 -7.52
CA PHE A 159 -1.79 10.93 -7.59
C PHE A 159 -3.22 10.83 -8.13
N LEU A 160 -3.41 10.19 -9.29
CA LEU A 160 -4.73 9.99 -9.90
C LEU A 160 -5.64 9.11 -9.03
N GLY A 161 -5.07 8.08 -8.38
CA GLY A 161 -5.80 7.24 -7.45
C GLY A 161 -6.31 8.03 -6.24
N ALA A 162 -5.47 8.88 -5.64
CA ALA A 162 -5.86 9.75 -4.53
C ALA A 162 -6.90 10.80 -4.97
N MET A 163 -6.72 11.42 -6.14
CA MET A 163 -7.70 12.36 -6.72
C MET A 163 -9.06 11.68 -6.94
N THR A 164 -9.06 10.49 -7.53
CA THR A 164 -10.30 9.74 -7.81
C THR A 164 -10.98 9.32 -6.51
N ALA A 165 -10.23 8.80 -5.53
CA ALA A 165 -10.76 8.40 -4.23
C ALA A 165 -11.35 9.59 -3.46
N GLY A 166 -10.70 10.76 -3.52
CA GLY A 166 -11.15 12.00 -2.88
C GLY A 166 -12.31 12.68 -3.62
N GLY A 167 -12.38 12.58 -4.94
CA GLY A 167 -13.53 13.04 -5.73
C GLY A 167 -14.75 12.17 -5.46
N LEU A 168 -14.56 10.84 -5.44
CA LEU A 168 -15.64 9.88 -5.21
C LEU A 168 -16.23 10.00 -3.80
N SER A 169 -15.39 10.28 -2.79
CA SER A 169 -15.86 10.50 -1.42
C SER A 169 -16.65 11.80 -1.23
N LYS A 170 -16.51 12.77 -2.14
CA LYS A 170 -17.33 14.00 -2.15
C LYS A 170 -18.70 13.81 -2.80
N VAL A 171 -18.78 13.00 -3.85
CA VAL A 171 -20.01 12.82 -4.65
C VAL A 171 -20.88 11.68 -4.12
N THR A 172 -20.27 10.66 -3.53
CA THR A 172 -20.95 9.45 -3.05
C THR A 172 -20.69 9.24 -1.55
N GLU A 173 -20.08 8.12 -1.17
CA GLU A 173 -19.71 7.78 0.19
C GLU A 173 -18.30 7.20 0.20
N MET A 174 -17.60 7.28 1.34
CA MET A 174 -16.25 6.72 1.52
C MET A 174 -16.17 5.22 1.18
N ALA A 175 -17.29 4.49 1.30
CA ALA A 175 -17.38 3.08 0.93
C ALA A 175 -17.12 2.85 -0.57
N ALA A 176 -17.56 3.75 -1.45
CA ALA A 176 -17.37 3.61 -2.89
C ALA A 176 -15.88 3.65 -3.26
N SER A 177 -15.09 4.48 -2.59
CA SER A 177 -13.64 4.55 -2.73
C SER A 177 -12.96 3.22 -2.35
N LEU A 178 -13.43 2.59 -1.26
CA LEU A 178 -12.91 1.30 -0.79
C LEU A 178 -13.28 0.14 -1.73
N TRP A 179 -14.50 0.14 -2.27
CA TRP A 179 -14.93 -0.84 -3.28
C TRP A 179 -14.15 -0.72 -4.58
N LEU A 180 -13.87 0.51 -5.04
CA LEU A 180 -13.02 0.73 -6.20
C LEU A 180 -11.60 0.20 -5.96
N ALA A 181 -11.02 0.49 -4.79
CA ALA A 181 -9.72 -0.03 -4.41
C ALA A 181 -9.70 -1.57 -4.34
N MET A 182 -10.78 -2.18 -3.82
CA MET A 182 -10.96 -3.63 -3.78
C MET A 182 -11.01 -4.21 -5.20
N GLY A 183 -11.80 -3.63 -6.11
CA GLY A 183 -11.93 -4.11 -7.48
C GLY A 183 -10.59 -4.12 -8.23
N VAL A 184 -9.83 -3.02 -8.13
CA VAL A 184 -8.47 -2.92 -8.69
C VAL A 184 -7.57 -4.01 -8.12
N LYS A 185 -7.66 -4.26 -6.81
CA LYS A 185 -6.80 -5.24 -6.13
C LYS A 185 -7.14 -6.69 -6.48
N VAL A 186 -8.42 -7.01 -6.62
CA VAL A 186 -8.87 -8.31 -7.11
C VAL A 186 -8.39 -8.53 -8.54
N LEU A 187 -8.47 -7.51 -9.41
CA LEU A 187 -7.98 -7.61 -10.78
C LEU A 187 -6.47 -7.91 -10.82
N ILE A 188 -5.67 -7.28 -9.96
CA ILE A 188 -4.23 -7.58 -9.82
C ILE A 188 -4.03 -9.02 -9.33
N THR A 189 -4.82 -9.47 -8.36
CA THR A 189 -4.75 -10.83 -7.82
C THR A 189 -5.08 -11.87 -8.90
N VAL A 190 -6.12 -11.64 -9.70
CA VAL A 190 -6.50 -12.48 -10.85
C VAL A 190 -5.40 -12.47 -11.92
N SER A 191 -4.78 -11.32 -12.16
CA SER A 191 -3.68 -11.18 -13.12
C SER A 191 -2.49 -12.09 -12.75
N TRP A 192 -2.21 -12.29 -11.46
CA TRP A 192 -1.16 -13.23 -11.01
C TRP A 192 -1.46 -14.70 -11.34
N PHE A 193 -2.73 -15.10 -11.48
CA PHE A 193 -3.08 -16.45 -11.93
C PHE A 193 -2.81 -16.65 -13.42
N VAL A 194 -2.98 -15.60 -14.22
CA VAL A 194 -2.81 -15.64 -15.68
C VAL A 194 -1.36 -15.38 -16.09
N TRP A 195 -0.59 -14.67 -15.27
CA TRP A 195 0.78 -14.27 -15.59
C TRP A 195 1.73 -15.47 -15.70
N LYS A 196 2.36 -15.62 -16.88
CA LYS A 196 3.41 -16.61 -17.10
C LYS A 196 4.66 -16.19 -16.31
N ALA A 197 5.18 -17.07 -15.44
CA ALA A 197 6.46 -16.77 -14.79
C ALA A 197 7.55 -16.55 -15.83
N GLU A 198 8.39 -15.56 -15.53
CA GLU A 198 9.67 -15.36 -16.18
C GLU A 198 10.40 -16.71 -16.25
N GLN A 199 10.58 -17.25 -17.47
CA GLN A 199 11.50 -18.36 -17.64
C GLN A 199 12.88 -17.79 -17.35
N ARG A 200 13.59 -18.35 -16.34
CA ARG A 200 15.02 -18.11 -16.18
C ARG A 200 15.67 -18.41 -17.53
N ARG A 201 16.09 -17.37 -18.24
CA ARG A 201 16.93 -17.51 -19.43
C ARG A 201 18.19 -18.22 -18.94
N LYS A 202 18.32 -19.52 -19.24
CA LYS A 202 19.60 -20.23 -19.06
C LYS A 202 20.62 -19.39 -19.82
N GLY A 203 21.59 -18.81 -19.10
CA GLY A 203 22.76 -18.23 -19.75
C GLY A 203 23.38 -19.32 -20.65
N PRO A 204 23.96 -18.95 -21.80
CA PRO A 204 24.62 -19.92 -22.65
C PRO A 204 25.63 -20.68 -21.79
N GLY A 205 25.51 -22.01 -21.79
CA GLY A 205 26.46 -22.88 -21.11
C GLY A 205 27.85 -22.50 -21.57
N LEU A 206 28.73 -22.21 -20.63
CA LEU A 206 30.15 -22.25 -20.90
C LEU A 206 30.42 -23.69 -21.35
N GLY A 207 30.70 -23.84 -22.64
CA GLY A 207 30.92 -25.12 -23.27
C GLY A 207 32.13 -25.83 -22.68
N ASP A 208 32.08 -27.15 -22.81
CA ASP A 208 33.23 -28.04 -22.71
C ASP A 208 34.42 -27.46 -23.49
N VAL A 209 35.53 -27.19 -22.78
CA VAL A 209 36.91 -27.50 -23.19
C VAL A 209 37.72 -27.76 -21.92
#